data_AF-B8GFW1-F1
#
_entry.id   AF-B8GFW1-F1
#
_cell.length_a   1.000
_cell.length_b   1.000
_cell.length_c   1.000
_cell.angle_alpha   90.00
_cell.angle_beta   90.00
_cell.angle_gamma   90.00
#
_symmetry.space_group_name_H-M   'P 1'
#
loop_
_entity.id
_entity.type
_entity.pdbx_description
1 polymer ?
#
loop_
_entity_poly.entity_id
_entity_poly.type
_entity_poly.pdbx_seq_one_letter_code
_entity_poly.pdbx_strand_id
1 'polypeptide(L)'
;MVRAFLGLFALADESTAGALSPITRCEMISVDGESVPHYINEFWTSRQRQASTLHELSYRACFKPQLPGFFIRLLTREGETVYDPFSGRGTTAIEAGLLGRQVIANDINPLSAILTAPRFTLPQEGEVAERLDQVPEGKVGADLDLSMFYHPETEATLVALRRYLIDRYQSGDEDQVDRWIRMVATNRLTGHSKNFFSVYTLPPNQAVSQESQCRINTKRGQVPPYKDVHVIIERKSRQLLSGVSSDERAGLASVGAGASFLTGDARETPTIRSGSVALTVTSPPFLDIVQYARDNWLRCWFNDLDAQAIGRGITMARTVEGWSSVMGEVFDELYRVTRSGGWVAFEVGEVRRGTISLDQHVVPLGRAAGFSCEGIVVNTQQFTKTSQIWGVANNACGTNTNRIVLFYKP
;
A
#
# COMPACT_ATOMS: atom_id res chain seq x y z
N MET A 1 15.05 -3.91 -25.52
CA MET A 1 15.03 -5.15 -24.69
C MET A 1 13.70 -5.32 -23.98
N VAL A 2 13.24 -4.35 -23.16
CA VAL A 2 11.96 -4.42 -22.41
C VAL A 2 10.73 -4.65 -23.31
N ARG A 3 10.57 -3.87 -24.39
CA ARG A 3 9.45 -4.05 -25.34
C ARG A 3 9.36 -5.47 -25.92
N ALA A 4 10.52 -6.06 -26.26
CA ALA A 4 10.58 -7.42 -26.78
C ALA A 4 10.24 -8.45 -25.70
N PHE A 5 10.73 -8.27 -24.48
CA PHE A 5 10.37 -9.11 -23.34
C PHE A 5 8.86 -9.09 -23.09
N LEU A 6 8.25 -7.90 -23.02
CA LEU A 6 6.81 -7.75 -22.79
C LEU A 6 6.00 -8.39 -23.91
N GLY A 7 6.37 -8.18 -25.17
CA GLY A 7 5.64 -8.74 -26.32
C GLY A 7 5.76 -10.25 -26.46
N LEU A 8 6.79 -10.87 -25.89
CA LEU A 8 7.00 -12.32 -25.90
C LEU A 8 6.71 -12.99 -24.55
N PHE A 9 6.21 -12.22 -23.57
CA PHE A 9 5.99 -12.74 -22.23
C PHE A 9 4.93 -13.84 -22.24
N ALA A 10 5.23 -14.92 -21.52
CA ALA A 10 4.29 -15.98 -21.17
C ALA A 10 4.50 -16.30 -19.69
N LEU A 11 3.42 -16.31 -18.91
CA LEU A 11 3.47 -16.71 -17.52
C LEU A 11 3.68 -18.24 -17.46
N ALA A 12 4.70 -18.69 -16.74
CA ALA A 12 4.91 -20.12 -16.49
C ALA A 12 3.89 -20.60 -15.45
N ASP A 13 3.02 -21.54 -15.82
CA ASP A 13 2.09 -22.16 -14.86
C ASP A 13 2.76 -23.38 -14.21
N GLU A 14 3.22 -23.24 -12.97
CA GLU A 14 3.80 -24.36 -12.19
C GLU A 14 2.79 -25.49 -11.90
N SER A 15 1.48 -25.28 -12.12
CA SER A 15 0.43 -26.26 -11.78
C SER A 15 0.00 -27.16 -12.93
N THR A 16 0.34 -26.78 -14.17
CA THR A 16 0.04 -27.58 -15.35
C THR A 16 1.35 -27.88 -16.05
N ALA A 17 1.82 -29.12 -15.94
CA ALA A 17 2.81 -29.64 -16.86
C ALA A 17 2.24 -29.55 -18.30
N GLY A 18 2.47 -28.43 -18.99
CA GLY A 18 2.29 -28.31 -20.43
C GLY A 18 1.31 -27.26 -20.98
N ALA A 19 0.59 -26.46 -20.18
CA ALA A 19 -0.24 -25.37 -20.74
C ALA A 19 0.48 -24.02 -20.64
N LEU A 20 1.07 -23.55 -21.75
CA LEU A 20 1.59 -22.19 -21.83
C LEU A 20 0.43 -21.19 -21.69
N SER A 21 0.55 -20.23 -20.76
CA SER A 21 -0.33 -19.05 -20.77
C SER A 21 -0.26 -18.35 -22.14
N PRO A 22 -1.35 -17.68 -22.58
CA PRO A 22 -1.36 -16.99 -23.86
C PRO A 22 -0.17 -16.00 -23.96
N ILE A 23 0.47 -15.99 -25.13
CA ILE A 23 1.50 -15.01 -25.49
C ILE A 23 0.88 -13.61 -25.42
N THR A 24 1.63 -12.62 -24.94
CA THR A 24 1.16 -11.24 -24.83
C THR A 24 0.54 -10.75 -26.12
N ARG A 25 -0.70 -10.26 -26.03
CA ARG A 25 -1.36 -9.56 -27.13
C ARG A 25 -0.84 -8.14 -27.19
N CYS A 26 -0.33 -7.75 -28.35
CA CYS A 26 0.17 -6.40 -28.60
C CYS A 26 -0.83 -5.62 -29.45
N GLU A 27 -1.31 -4.49 -28.96
CA GLU A 27 -2.18 -3.56 -29.68
C GLU A 27 -1.49 -2.19 -29.77
N MET A 28 -1.79 -1.41 -30.79
CA MET A 28 -1.33 -0.02 -30.87
C MET A 28 -2.51 0.91 -30.66
N ILE A 29 -2.37 1.86 -29.73
CA ILE A 29 -3.38 2.91 -29.52
C ILE A 29 -2.81 4.28 -29.91
N SER A 30 -3.69 5.22 -30.26
CA SER A 30 -3.31 6.61 -30.49
C SER A 30 -3.53 7.41 -29.22
N VAL A 31 -2.47 8.04 -28.69
CA VAL A 31 -2.53 8.98 -27.57
C VAL A 31 -1.86 10.27 -28.02
N ASP A 32 -2.62 11.37 -28.06
CA ASP A 32 -2.20 12.67 -28.59
C ASP A 32 -1.55 12.60 -29.99
N GLY A 33 -2.11 11.75 -30.85
CA GLY A 33 -1.64 11.59 -32.24
C GLY A 33 -0.42 10.67 -32.39
N GLU A 34 0.11 10.12 -31.31
CA GLU A 34 1.23 9.18 -31.33
C GLU A 34 0.80 7.74 -31.04
N SER A 35 1.49 6.79 -31.67
CA SER A 35 1.23 5.37 -31.50
C SER A 35 1.93 4.81 -30.26
N VAL A 36 1.16 4.32 -29.29
CA VAL A 36 1.65 3.73 -28.03
C VAL A 36 1.29 2.24 -27.99
N PRO A 37 2.26 1.34 -27.74
CA PRO A 37 1.98 -0.09 -27.65
C PRO A 37 1.28 -0.43 -26.32
N HIS A 38 0.23 -1.23 -26.42
CA HIS A 38 -0.45 -1.92 -25.34
C HIS A 38 0.00 -3.37 -25.29
N TYR A 39 0.55 -3.79 -24.15
CA TYR A 39 0.92 -5.17 -23.87
C TYR A 39 -0.12 -5.79 -22.94
N ILE A 40 -0.94 -6.69 -23.46
CA ILE A 40 -2.11 -7.24 -22.75
C ILE A 40 -1.87 -8.72 -22.44
N ASN A 41 -1.77 -9.07 -21.15
CA ASN A 41 -1.56 -10.44 -20.68
C ASN A 41 -1.94 -10.59 -19.19
N GLU A 42 -1.85 -11.81 -18.63
CA GLU A 42 -1.71 -12.05 -17.19
C GLU A 42 -0.21 -12.04 -16.85
N PHE A 43 0.34 -10.87 -16.52
CA PHE A 43 1.77 -10.69 -16.25
C PHE A 43 2.20 -11.23 -14.88
N TRP A 44 1.25 -11.37 -13.97
CA TRP A 44 1.44 -12.02 -12.69
C TRP A 44 0.22 -12.83 -12.28
N THR A 45 0.44 -13.85 -11.46
CA THR A 45 -0.62 -14.76 -11.04
C THR A 45 -1.75 -14.08 -10.27
N SER A 46 -2.98 -14.52 -10.54
CA SER A 46 -4.17 -14.18 -9.76
C SER A 46 -4.30 -14.93 -8.43
N ARG A 47 -3.47 -15.96 -8.18
CA ARG A 47 -3.52 -16.82 -6.99
C ARG A 47 -3.37 -16.01 -5.69
N GLN A 48 -4.13 -16.41 -4.67
CA GLN A 48 -4.06 -15.80 -3.34
C GLN A 48 -2.88 -16.37 -2.55
N ARG A 49 -2.36 -15.58 -1.59
CA ARG A 49 -1.31 -15.99 -0.62
C ARG A 49 0.00 -16.49 -1.24
N GLN A 50 0.40 -15.90 -2.37
CA GLN A 50 1.71 -16.15 -2.99
C GLN A 50 2.79 -15.15 -2.54
N ALA A 51 2.40 -14.07 -1.87
CA ALA A 51 3.33 -13.04 -1.39
C ALA A 51 3.75 -13.33 0.06
N SER A 52 4.85 -12.71 0.48
CA SER A 52 5.28 -12.71 1.88
C SER A 52 4.14 -12.30 2.82
N THR A 53 4.08 -12.96 3.98
CA THR A 53 3.10 -12.68 5.04
C THR A 53 3.23 -11.26 5.59
N LEU A 54 4.38 -10.60 5.39
CA LEU A 54 4.62 -9.18 5.71
C LEU A 54 3.68 -8.22 4.95
N HIS A 55 3.03 -8.66 3.87
CA HIS A 55 2.01 -7.90 3.15
C HIS A 55 0.61 -7.97 3.74
N GLU A 56 0.38 -8.82 4.74
CA GLU A 56 -0.97 -9.08 5.29
C GLU A 56 -1.48 -7.99 6.25
N LEU A 57 -1.24 -6.72 5.94
CA LEU A 57 -1.78 -5.56 6.64
C LEU A 57 -2.90 -4.91 5.81
N SER A 58 -4.08 -4.73 6.40
CA SER A 58 -5.21 -4.12 5.66
C SER A 58 -5.01 -2.63 5.42
N TYR A 59 -5.13 -2.18 4.16
CA TYR A 59 -5.10 -0.77 3.77
C TYR A 59 -5.95 -0.62 2.49
N ARG A 60 -6.58 0.54 2.28
CA ARG A 60 -7.42 0.77 1.08
C ARG A 60 -6.53 1.20 -0.08
N ALA A 61 -6.94 0.87 -1.31
CA ALA A 61 -6.26 1.30 -2.52
C ALA A 61 -4.78 0.87 -2.56
N CYS A 62 -4.53 -0.43 -2.39
CA CYS A 62 -3.20 -1.03 -2.58
C CYS A 62 -3.24 -2.04 -3.73
N PHE A 63 -2.16 -2.13 -4.51
CA PHE A 63 -1.97 -3.20 -5.49
C PHE A 63 -1.41 -4.47 -4.85
N LYS A 64 -1.51 -5.59 -5.59
CA LYS A 64 -0.92 -6.89 -5.21
C LYS A 64 0.61 -6.79 -5.23
N PRO A 65 1.34 -7.44 -4.30
CA PRO A 65 2.80 -7.45 -4.28
C PRO A 65 3.45 -7.94 -5.58
N GLN A 66 2.78 -8.83 -6.31
CA GLN A 66 3.29 -9.32 -7.59
C GLN A 66 3.43 -8.22 -8.66
N LEU A 67 2.65 -7.13 -8.59
CA LEU A 67 2.75 -6.01 -9.51
C LEU A 67 4.11 -5.30 -9.40
N PRO A 68 4.50 -4.72 -8.25
CA PRO A 68 5.83 -4.14 -8.12
C PRO A 68 6.92 -5.19 -8.24
N GLY A 69 6.73 -6.40 -7.72
CA GLY A 69 7.71 -7.49 -7.87
C GLY A 69 8.07 -7.79 -9.32
N PHE A 70 7.09 -7.75 -10.23
CA PHE A 70 7.32 -7.92 -11.68
C PHE A 70 8.26 -6.85 -12.24
N PHE A 71 7.97 -5.57 -11.98
CA PHE A 71 8.78 -4.46 -12.51
C PHE A 71 10.13 -4.34 -11.83
N ILE A 72 10.23 -4.61 -10.52
CA ILE A 72 11.50 -4.61 -9.80
C ILE A 72 12.45 -5.65 -10.38
N ARG A 73 11.97 -6.88 -10.62
CA ARG A 73 12.80 -7.94 -11.24
C ARG A 73 13.20 -7.61 -12.68
N LEU A 74 12.30 -6.99 -13.44
CA LEU A 74 12.52 -6.68 -14.85
C LEU A 74 13.46 -5.49 -15.07
N LEU A 75 13.35 -4.45 -14.24
CA LEU A 75 13.92 -3.12 -14.52
C LEU A 75 15.02 -2.70 -13.55
N THR A 76 15.38 -3.54 -12.57
CA THR A 76 16.44 -3.23 -11.60
C THR A 76 17.34 -4.43 -11.30
N ARG A 77 18.52 -4.14 -10.74
CA ARG A 77 19.45 -5.10 -10.14
C ARG A 77 19.43 -4.96 -8.61
N GLU A 78 19.99 -5.96 -7.92
CA GLU A 78 20.21 -5.87 -6.46
C GLU A 78 21.05 -4.65 -6.11
N GLY A 79 20.76 -4.05 -4.96
CA GLY A 79 21.40 -2.81 -4.49
C GLY A 79 20.93 -1.53 -5.19
N GLU A 80 20.18 -1.60 -6.29
CA GLU A 80 19.62 -0.41 -6.93
C GLU A 80 18.42 0.15 -6.15
N THR A 81 18.20 1.46 -6.29
CA THR A 81 17.17 2.18 -5.52
C THR A 81 15.80 2.11 -6.19
N VAL A 82 14.81 1.63 -5.45
CA VAL A 82 13.39 1.65 -5.82
C VAL A 82 12.67 2.72 -5.00
N TYR A 83 11.82 3.50 -5.67
CA TYR A 83 11.05 4.59 -5.08
C TYR A 83 9.54 4.40 -5.24
N ASP A 84 8.78 4.80 -4.22
CA ASP A 84 7.32 4.91 -4.28
C ASP A 84 6.88 6.26 -3.66
N PRO A 85 6.40 7.24 -4.46
CA PRO A 85 5.93 8.54 -3.99
C PRO A 85 4.57 8.51 -3.28
N PHE A 86 3.80 7.44 -3.42
CA PHE A 86 2.44 7.27 -2.86
C PHE A 86 2.35 5.95 -2.09
N SER A 87 3.27 5.76 -1.16
CA SER A 87 3.62 4.44 -0.65
C SER A 87 2.50 3.73 0.11
N GLY A 88 1.56 4.46 0.72
CA GLY A 88 0.43 3.89 1.44
C GLY A 88 0.90 2.88 2.50
N ARG A 89 0.57 1.60 2.34
CA ARG A 89 1.09 0.51 3.20
C ARG A 89 2.40 -0.11 2.69
N GLY A 90 3.21 0.59 1.91
CA GLY A 90 4.55 0.17 1.52
C GLY A 90 4.67 -1.09 0.66
N THR A 91 3.67 -1.42 -0.18
CA THR A 91 3.72 -2.66 -0.98
C THR A 91 4.98 -2.69 -1.87
N THR A 92 5.29 -1.60 -2.58
CA THR A 92 6.53 -1.49 -3.38
C THR A 92 7.78 -1.56 -2.51
N ALA A 93 7.79 -0.86 -1.37
CA ALA A 93 8.91 -0.83 -0.45
C ALA A 93 9.26 -2.24 0.07
N ILE A 94 8.28 -3.00 0.55
CA ILE A 94 8.50 -4.36 1.06
C ILE A 94 8.97 -5.29 -0.04
N GLU A 95 8.38 -5.25 -1.24
CA GLU A 95 8.84 -6.08 -2.35
C GLU A 95 10.26 -5.73 -2.80
N ALA A 96 10.61 -4.44 -2.84
CA ALA A 96 11.98 -4.00 -3.14
C ALA A 96 12.98 -4.51 -2.08
N GLY A 97 12.63 -4.39 -0.79
CA GLY A 97 13.46 -4.89 0.31
C GLY A 97 13.66 -6.41 0.28
N LEU A 98 12.59 -7.17 0.07
CA LEU A 98 12.64 -8.64 -0.08
C LEU A 98 13.49 -9.07 -1.29
N LEU A 99 13.57 -8.22 -2.31
CA LEU A 99 14.41 -8.44 -3.49
C LEU A 99 15.82 -7.81 -3.33
N GLY A 100 16.21 -7.32 -2.16
CA GLY A 100 17.55 -6.77 -1.94
C GLY A 100 17.84 -5.45 -2.67
N ARG A 101 16.80 -4.65 -2.96
CA ARG A 101 16.93 -3.29 -3.51
C ARG A 101 16.97 -2.27 -2.36
N GLN A 102 17.62 -1.13 -2.58
CA GLN A 102 17.53 0.01 -1.67
C GLN A 102 16.16 0.66 -1.78
N VAL A 103 15.62 1.15 -0.65
CA VAL A 103 14.22 1.58 -0.57
C VAL A 103 14.13 3.05 -0.20
N ILE A 104 13.38 3.79 -1.03
CA ILE A 104 12.83 5.09 -0.66
C ILE A 104 11.31 4.98 -0.77
N ALA A 105 10.59 5.35 0.28
CA ALA A 105 9.15 5.40 0.31
C ALA A 105 8.72 6.79 0.81
N ASN A 106 7.83 7.43 0.09
CA ASN A 106 7.22 8.69 0.49
C ASN A 106 5.70 8.54 0.48
N ASP A 107 5.05 9.21 1.42
CA ASP A 107 3.61 9.45 1.37
C ASP A 107 3.32 10.73 2.14
N ILE A 108 2.31 11.47 1.72
CA ILE A 108 1.86 12.66 2.46
C ILE A 108 1.23 12.28 3.81
N ASN A 109 0.76 11.04 3.95
CA ASN A 109 0.19 10.52 5.18
C ASN A 109 1.27 9.84 6.05
N PRO A 110 1.58 10.38 7.24
CA PRO A 110 2.59 9.81 8.15
C PRO A 110 2.28 8.37 8.60
N LEU A 111 1.02 7.92 8.48
CA LEU A 111 0.67 6.52 8.70
C LEU A 111 1.43 5.57 7.77
N SER A 112 1.89 6.03 6.61
CA SER A 112 2.65 5.19 5.68
C SER A 112 3.96 4.69 6.28
N ALA A 113 4.72 5.59 6.92
CA ALA A 113 5.97 5.24 7.59
C ALA A 113 5.71 4.26 8.75
N ILE A 114 4.69 4.54 9.58
CA ILE A 114 4.27 3.66 10.70
C ILE A 114 3.90 2.26 10.20
N LEU A 115 3.22 2.18 9.06
CA LEU A 115 2.81 0.90 8.50
C LEU A 115 3.95 0.17 7.79
N THR A 116 5.07 0.83 7.46
CA THR A 116 6.08 0.30 6.54
C THR A 116 7.44 0.06 7.19
N ALA A 117 8.01 1.05 7.86
CA ALA A 117 9.35 0.95 8.45
C ALA A 117 9.54 -0.28 9.35
N PRO A 118 8.59 -0.69 10.22
CA PRO A 118 8.81 -1.81 11.13
C PRO A 118 8.96 -3.16 10.43
N ARG A 119 8.53 -3.26 9.17
CA ARG A 119 8.69 -4.48 8.36
C ARG A 119 10.09 -4.65 7.77
N PHE A 120 11.02 -3.75 8.08
CA PHE A 120 12.46 -3.90 7.81
C PHE A 120 13.28 -4.23 9.07
N THR A 121 12.72 -4.05 10.27
CA THR A 121 13.38 -4.35 11.55
C THR A 121 12.49 -5.28 12.36
N LEU A 122 12.43 -6.54 11.93
CA LEU A 122 11.50 -7.53 12.47
C LEU A 122 11.87 -7.93 13.90
N PRO A 123 10.93 -7.98 14.85
CA PRO A 123 11.21 -8.47 16.20
C PRO A 123 11.52 -9.97 16.18
N GLN A 124 12.31 -10.40 17.17
CA GLN A 124 12.58 -11.80 17.47
C GLN A 124 11.38 -12.44 18.18
N GLU A 125 11.43 -13.76 18.28
CA GLU A 125 10.46 -14.51 19.07
C GLU A 125 10.51 -14.06 20.54
N GLY A 126 9.35 -13.90 21.17
CA GLY A 126 9.24 -13.44 22.57
C GLY A 126 9.22 -11.93 22.75
N GLU A 127 10.02 -11.15 22.00
CA GLU A 127 10.19 -9.70 22.21
C GLU A 127 8.87 -8.92 22.23
N VAL A 128 7.92 -9.25 21.36
CA VAL A 128 6.61 -8.59 21.31
C VAL A 128 5.80 -8.84 22.59
N ALA A 129 5.82 -10.07 23.12
CA ALA A 129 5.09 -10.40 24.35
C ALA A 129 5.75 -9.72 25.56
N GLU A 130 7.08 -9.83 25.67
CA GLU A 130 7.85 -9.18 26.74
C GLU A 130 7.67 -7.66 26.77
N ARG A 131 7.55 -7.02 25.60
CA ARG A 131 7.27 -5.58 25.51
C ARG A 131 5.84 -5.25 25.90
N LEU A 132 4.86 -6.07 25.51
CA LEU A 132 3.46 -5.89 25.90
C LEU A 132 3.26 -6.03 27.41
N ASP A 133 4.00 -6.91 28.08
CA ASP A 133 3.96 -7.05 29.54
C ASP A 133 4.46 -5.81 30.30
N GLN A 134 5.21 -4.92 29.63
CA GLN A 134 5.67 -3.65 30.18
C GLN A 134 4.64 -2.52 30.03
N VAL A 135 3.57 -2.74 29.25
CA VAL A 135 2.51 -1.74 29.07
C VAL A 135 1.72 -1.64 30.37
N PRO A 136 1.57 -0.43 30.96
CA PRO A 136 0.80 -0.26 32.18
C PRO A 136 -0.66 -0.69 32.02
N GLU A 137 -1.28 -1.11 33.12
CA GLU A 137 -2.72 -1.47 33.10
C GLU A 137 -3.60 -0.29 32.67
N GLY A 138 -4.56 -0.58 31.79
CA GLY A 138 -5.58 0.36 31.36
C GLY A 138 -6.62 0.64 32.43
N LYS A 139 -6.69 1.89 32.91
CA LYS A 139 -7.68 2.32 33.93
C LYS A 139 -8.62 3.43 33.45
N VAL A 140 -8.37 3.98 32.26
CA VAL A 140 -9.10 5.14 31.72
C VAL A 140 -9.51 4.85 30.29
N GLY A 141 -10.75 5.18 29.95
CA GLY A 141 -11.27 5.13 28.58
C GLY A 141 -10.66 6.21 27.67
N ALA A 142 -11.06 6.20 26.41
CA ALA A 142 -10.61 7.18 25.44
C ALA A 142 -11.20 8.57 25.74
N ASP A 143 -10.54 9.60 25.22
CA ASP A 143 -11.01 10.98 25.18
C ASP A 143 -12.22 11.16 24.24
N LEU A 144 -12.38 10.24 23.29
CA LEU A 144 -13.52 10.15 22.38
C LEU A 144 -14.39 8.95 22.73
N ASP A 145 -15.70 9.03 22.49
CA ASP A 145 -16.58 7.86 22.67
C ASP A 145 -16.27 6.76 21.64
N LEU A 146 -15.66 5.66 22.08
CA LEU A 146 -15.36 4.49 21.24
C LEU A 146 -16.17 3.25 21.65
N SER A 147 -17.19 3.44 22.50
CA SER A 147 -18.01 2.37 23.06
C SER A 147 -18.80 1.58 22.02
N MET A 148 -19.00 2.15 20.82
CA MET A 148 -19.61 1.45 19.69
C MET A 148 -18.66 0.47 18.98
N PHE A 149 -17.35 0.64 19.17
CA PHE A 149 -16.33 -0.25 18.61
C PHE A 149 -15.84 -1.27 19.64
N TYR A 150 -15.65 -0.86 20.90
CA TYR A 150 -14.88 -1.63 21.88
C TYR A 150 -15.65 -1.92 23.17
N HIS A 151 -15.30 -3.05 23.79
CA HIS A 151 -15.66 -3.31 25.19
C HIS A 151 -14.85 -2.38 26.10
N PRO A 152 -15.39 -1.90 27.25
CA PRO A 152 -14.69 -0.95 28.12
C PRO A 152 -13.28 -1.37 28.53
N GLU A 153 -13.07 -2.64 28.91
CA GLU A 153 -11.73 -3.15 29.28
C GLU A 153 -10.76 -3.22 28.08
N THR A 154 -11.27 -3.56 26.88
CA THR A 154 -10.48 -3.54 25.64
C THR A 154 -10.08 -2.12 25.31
N GLU A 155 -11.01 -1.16 25.41
CA GLU A 155 -10.75 0.26 25.18
C GLU A 155 -9.70 0.79 26.16
N ALA A 156 -9.85 0.50 27.45
CA ALA A 156 -8.89 0.94 28.48
C ALA A 156 -7.47 0.42 28.19
N THR A 157 -7.35 -0.83 27.74
CA THR A 157 -6.07 -1.43 27.35
C THR A 157 -5.49 -0.76 26.09
N LEU A 158 -6.33 -0.45 25.09
CA LEU A 158 -5.89 0.27 23.89
C LEU A 158 -5.40 1.69 24.22
N VAL A 159 -6.06 2.38 25.15
CA VAL A 159 -5.67 3.72 25.61
C VAL A 159 -4.34 3.67 26.37
N ALA A 160 -4.13 2.66 27.22
CA ALA A 160 -2.86 2.47 27.90
C ALA A 160 -1.72 2.19 26.92
N LEU A 161 -1.94 1.29 25.96
CA LEU A 161 -0.97 1.00 24.90
C LEU A 161 -0.66 2.24 24.05
N ARG A 162 -1.70 3.01 23.67
CA ARG A 162 -1.53 4.29 22.95
C ARG A 162 -0.62 5.24 23.73
N ARG A 163 -0.92 5.48 25.01
CA ARG A 163 -0.12 6.39 25.86
C ARG A 163 1.31 5.91 25.99
N TYR A 164 1.51 4.64 26.32
CA TYR A 164 2.83 4.01 26.41
C TYR A 164 3.67 4.25 25.14
N LEU A 165 3.10 4.00 23.96
CA LEU A 165 3.80 4.18 22.69
C LEU A 165 4.09 5.67 22.41
N ILE A 166 3.16 6.57 22.71
CA ILE A 166 3.37 8.02 22.52
C ILE A 166 4.48 8.51 23.45
N ASP A 167 4.45 8.12 24.73
CA ASP A 167 5.44 8.53 25.72
C ASP A 167 6.83 8.07 25.31
N ARG A 168 6.99 6.81 24.86
CA ARG A 168 8.28 6.30 24.35
C ARG A 168 8.78 7.04 23.11
N TYR A 169 7.88 7.41 22.20
CA TYR A 169 8.25 8.21 21.04
C TYR A 169 8.72 9.61 21.44
N GLN A 170 7.98 10.27 22.34
CA GLN A 170 8.30 11.63 22.81
C GLN A 170 9.57 11.69 23.67
N SER A 171 9.86 10.64 24.44
CA SER A 171 11.09 10.54 25.24
C SER A 171 12.32 10.14 24.43
N GLY A 172 12.14 9.69 23.18
CA GLY A 172 13.21 9.18 22.34
C GLY A 172 13.62 7.74 22.66
N ASP A 173 12.86 7.03 23.50
CA ASP A 173 13.12 5.65 23.88
C ASP A 173 12.51 4.62 22.91
N GLU A 174 11.71 5.05 21.93
CA GLU A 174 11.05 4.15 20.97
C GLU A 174 12.04 3.31 20.15
N ASP A 175 11.94 1.99 20.27
CA ASP A 175 12.76 1.03 19.52
C ASP A 175 11.97 0.27 18.45
N GLN A 176 12.62 -0.72 17.83
CA GLN A 176 12.02 -1.51 16.76
C GLN A 176 10.80 -2.34 17.20
N VAL A 177 10.75 -2.77 18.46
CA VAL A 177 9.65 -3.58 19.00
C VAL A 177 8.43 -2.69 19.25
N ASP A 178 8.64 -1.48 19.79
CA ASP A 178 7.58 -0.48 19.92
C ASP A 178 6.98 -0.13 18.57
N ARG A 179 7.83 0.14 17.59
CA ARG A 179 7.44 0.44 16.21
C ARG A 179 6.63 -0.69 15.59
N TRP A 180 7.03 -1.95 15.82
CA TRP A 180 6.29 -3.13 15.37
C TRP A 180 4.91 -3.25 16.04
N ILE A 181 4.84 -3.11 17.36
CA ILE A 181 3.58 -3.14 18.12
C ILE A 181 2.64 -2.02 17.66
N ARG A 182 3.16 -0.80 17.49
CA ARG A 182 2.42 0.36 16.97
C ARG A 182 1.80 0.05 15.61
N MET A 183 2.57 -0.50 14.68
CA MET A 183 2.08 -0.91 13.36
C MET A 183 0.95 -1.94 13.45
N VAL A 184 1.15 -3.01 14.22
CA VAL A 184 0.17 -4.09 14.37
C VAL A 184 -1.11 -3.56 15.02
N ALA A 185 -1.00 -2.82 16.11
CA ALA A 185 -2.13 -2.21 16.81
C ALA A 185 -2.91 -1.27 15.88
N THR A 186 -2.22 -0.36 15.18
CA THR A 186 -2.81 0.54 14.17
C THR A 186 -3.60 -0.22 13.12
N ASN A 187 -3.11 -1.39 12.69
CA ASN A 187 -3.79 -2.20 11.68
C ASN A 187 -4.97 -3.01 12.22
N ARG A 188 -5.07 -3.23 13.54
CA ARG A 188 -6.05 -4.09 14.20
C ARG A 188 -7.18 -3.34 14.91
N LEU A 189 -7.19 -2.00 14.86
CA LEU A 189 -8.23 -1.14 15.43
C LEU A 189 -9.65 -1.54 15.02
N THR A 190 -9.92 -1.72 13.73
CA THR A 190 -11.28 -2.05 13.23
C THR A 190 -11.25 -3.09 12.13
N GLY A 191 -12.23 -3.99 12.13
CA GLY A 191 -12.42 -4.91 11.00
C GLY A 191 -13.54 -5.92 11.12
N HIS A 192 -13.60 -6.81 10.12
CA HIS A 192 -14.72 -7.74 9.91
C HIS A 192 -14.48 -9.16 10.42
N SER A 193 -13.36 -9.41 11.12
CA SER A 193 -12.99 -10.75 11.62
C SER A 193 -12.73 -10.74 13.12
N LYS A 194 -12.68 -11.93 13.74
CA LYS A 194 -12.51 -12.07 15.19
C LYS A 194 -11.17 -11.57 15.76
N ASN A 195 -10.17 -11.36 14.88
CA ASN A 195 -8.80 -10.95 15.23
C ASN A 195 -8.60 -9.42 15.08
N PHE A 196 -9.66 -8.64 15.26
CA PHE A 196 -9.61 -7.18 15.42
C PHE A 196 -10.06 -6.83 16.84
N PHE A 197 -9.64 -5.67 17.33
CA PHE A 197 -10.03 -5.19 18.66
C PHE A 197 -11.52 -4.82 18.71
N SER A 198 -12.07 -4.37 17.58
CA SER A 198 -13.46 -3.93 17.51
C SER A 198 -14.45 -5.10 17.42
N VAL A 199 -15.71 -4.80 17.71
CA VAL A 199 -16.85 -5.52 17.13
C VAL A 199 -16.77 -5.52 15.60
N TYR A 200 -17.55 -6.36 14.93
CA TYR A 200 -17.62 -6.39 13.47
C TYR A 200 -17.87 -4.99 12.88
N THR A 201 -16.95 -4.55 12.03
CA THR A 201 -17.09 -3.36 11.16
C THR A 201 -17.13 -3.77 9.69
N LEU A 202 -17.50 -2.83 8.81
CA LEU A 202 -17.57 -3.10 7.37
C LEU A 202 -16.17 -3.30 6.74
N PRO A 203 -16.01 -4.23 5.78
CA PRO A 203 -14.83 -4.29 4.91
C PRO A 203 -14.61 -2.95 4.18
N PRO A 204 -13.37 -2.53 3.90
CA PRO A 204 -12.12 -3.29 4.01
C PRO A 204 -11.31 -3.00 5.29
N ASN A 205 -11.92 -3.12 6.48
CA ASN A 205 -11.24 -2.87 7.77
C ASN A 205 -10.87 -1.40 7.98
N GLN A 206 -11.82 -0.52 7.69
CA GLN A 206 -11.74 0.91 7.96
C GLN A 206 -12.74 1.27 9.06
N ALA A 207 -12.39 2.29 9.85
CA ALA A 207 -13.31 2.84 10.82
C ALA A 207 -14.36 3.68 10.09
N VAL A 208 -15.62 3.25 10.14
CA VAL A 208 -16.75 4.11 9.76
C VAL A 208 -16.94 5.22 10.79
N SER A 209 -17.82 6.19 10.55
CA SER A 209 -18.16 7.17 11.59
C SER A 209 -18.80 6.47 12.79
N GLN A 210 -18.64 7.04 13.99
CA GLN A 210 -19.25 6.56 15.23
C GLN A 210 -20.75 6.29 15.06
N GLU A 211 -21.50 7.25 14.51
CA GLU A 211 -22.93 7.11 14.22
C GLU A 211 -23.24 5.96 13.25
N SER A 212 -22.42 5.78 12.21
CA SER A 212 -22.58 4.68 11.26
C SER A 212 -22.33 3.32 11.94
N GLN A 213 -21.35 3.24 12.84
CA GLN A 213 -21.09 2.02 13.60
C GLN A 213 -22.24 1.71 14.56
N CYS A 214 -22.82 2.70 15.25
CA CYS A 214 -24.02 2.51 16.06
C CYS A 214 -25.17 1.92 15.23
N ARG A 215 -25.41 2.46 14.02
CA ARG A 215 -26.42 1.92 13.09
C ARG A 215 -26.12 0.48 12.67
N ILE A 216 -24.85 0.15 12.40
CA ILE A 216 -24.42 -1.23 12.11
C ILE A 216 -24.71 -2.15 13.29
N ASN A 217 -24.38 -1.71 14.51
CA ASN A 217 -24.58 -2.48 15.72
C ASN A 217 -26.06 -2.81 15.95
N THR A 218 -26.93 -1.80 15.86
CA THR A 218 -28.39 -1.99 15.96
C THR A 218 -28.91 -2.93 14.88
N LYS A 219 -28.55 -2.70 13.61
CA LYS A 219 -29.00 -3.53 12.48
C LYS A 219 -28.59 -5.00 12.62
N ARG A 220 -27.44 -5.26 13.24
CA ARG A 220 -26.90 -6.61 13.42
C ARG A 220 -27.23 -7.23 14.79
N GLY A 221 -27.87 -6.47 15.69
CA GLY A 221 -28.12 -6.91 17.07
C GLY A 221 -26.83 -7.27 17.82
N GLN A 222 -25.75 -6.52 17.60
CA GLN A 222 -24.42 -6.80 18.17
C GLN A 222 -24.00 -5.71 19.15
N VAL A 223 -23.20 -6.10 20.14
CA VAL A 223 -22.46 -5.20 21.03
C VAL A 223 -20.98 -5.57 21.02
N PRO A 224 -20.06 -4.65 21.33
CA PRO A 224 -18.64 -5.00 21.40
C PRO A 224 -18.33 -6.04 22.47
N PRO A 225 -17.80 -7.22 22.10
CA PRO A 225 -17.35 -8.20 23.06
C PRO A 225 -15.99 -7.80 23.64
N TYR A 226 -15.67 -8.32 24.83
CA TYR A 226 -14.30 -8.25 25.33
C TYR A 226 -13.31 -8.89 24.35
N LYS A 227 -12.21 -8.20 24.12
CA LYS A 227 -11.08 -8.61 23.29
C LYS A 227 -9.79 -8.31 24.03
N ASP A 228 -8.97 -9.34 24.20
CA ASP A 228 -7.62 -9.20 24.73
C ASP A 228 -6.71 -8.58 23.66
N VAL A 229 -6.22 -7.37 23.94
CA VAL A 229 -5.40 -6.58 23.02
C VAL A 229 -4.04 -7.25 22.80
N HIS A 230 -3.39 -7.73 23.85
CA HIS A 230 -2.05 -8.30 23.80
C HIS A 230 -2.06 -9.59 22.97
N VAL A 231 -3.03 -10.48 23.26
CA VAL A 231 -3.20 -11.75 22.52
C VAL A 231 -3.46 -11.51 21.03
N ILE A 232 -4.21 -10.47 20.66
CA ILE A 232 -4.47 -10.14 19.25
C ILE A 232 -3.18 -9.62 18.57
N ILE A 233 -2.41 -8.76 19.23
CA ILE A 233 -1.15 -8.22 18.71
C ILE A 233 -0.12 -9.34 18.53
N GLU A 234 0.09 -10.19 19.53
CA GLU A 234 1.01 -11.32 19.44
C GLU A 234 0.62 -12.27 18.32
N ARG A 235 -0.66 -12.64 18.23
CA ARG A 235 -1.15 -13.55 17.20
C ARG A 235 -0.94 -12.97 15.81
N LYS A 236 -1.21 -11.68 15.62
CA LYS A 236 -0.97 -11.02 14.34
C LYS A 236 0.52 -10.92 14.03
N SER A 237 1.35 -10.68 15.04
CA SER A 237 2.81 -10.66 14.89
C SER A 237 3.35 -12.03 14.44
N ARG A 238 2.93 -13.11 15.11
CA ARG A 238 3.26 -14.49 14.71
C ARG A 238 2.81 -14.81 13.28
N GLN A 239 1.62 -14.35 12.87
CA GLN A 239 1.17 -14.51 11.49
C GLN A 239 2.05 -13.75 10.49
N LEU A 240 2.38 -12.48 10.75
CA LEU A 240 3.21 -11.65 9.85
C LEU A 240 4.65 -12.14 9.73
N LEU A 241 5.18 -12.77 10.79
CA LEU A 241 6.52 -13.34 10.80
C LEU A 241 6.55 -14.78 10.29
N SER A 242 5.40 -15.42 10.10
CA SER A 242 5.33 -16.81 9.65
C SER A 242 5.87 -16.94 8.23
N GLY A 243 6.80 -17.87 8.02
CA GLY A 243 7.41 -18.13 6.72
C GLY A 243 8.50 -17.14 6.30
N VAL A 244 8.85 -16.16 7.14
CA VAL A 244 10.03 -15.30 6.89
C VAL A 244 11.29 -16.05 7.28
N SER A 245 12.16 -16.32 6.31
CA SER A 245 13.44 -16.99 6.52
C SER A 245 14.46 -16.11 7.24
N SER A 246 15.51 -16.73 7.81
CA SER A 246 16.62 -16.01 8.43
C SER A 246 17.35 -15.09 7.43
N ASP A 247 17.47 -15.51 6.18
CA ASP A 247 18.10 -14.74 5.10
C ASP A 247 17.25 -13.53 4.71
N GLU A 248 15.93 -13.69 4.58
CA GLU A 248 15.01 -12.56 4.34
C GLU A 248 15.05 -11.57 5.50
N ARG A 249 15.06 -12.05 6.74
CA ARG A 249 15.18 -11.19 7.94
C ARG A 249 16.48 -10.38 7.92
N ALA A 250 17.61 -11.02 7.64
CA ALA A 250 18.91 -10.35 7.57
C ALA A 250 18.96 -9.35 6.40
N GLY A 251 18.45 -9.74 5.23
CA GLY A 251 18.37 -8.88 4.05
C GLY A 251 17.51 -7.65 4.28
N LEU A 252 16.32 -7.82 4.87
CA LEU A 252 15.43 -6.71 5.24
C LEU A 252 16.08 -5.77 6.25
N ALA A 253 16.75 -6.30 7.28
CA ALA A 253 17.46 -5.47 8.25
C ALA A 253 18.61 -4.68 7.60
N SER A 254 19.36 -5.32 6.69
CA SER A 254 20.43 -4.66 5.93
C SER A 254 19.90 -3.55 5.02
N VAL A 255 18.79 -3.77 4.32
CA VAL A 255 18.14 -2.73 3.50
C VAL A 255 17.57 -1.64 4.40
N GLY A 256 16.94 -2.02 5.53
CA GLY A 256 16.31 -1.12 6.49
C GLY A 256 17.27 -0.09 7.07
N ALA A 257 18.54 -0.45 7.28
CA ALA A 257 19.57 0.47 7.76
C ALA A 257 19.84 1.65 6.81
N GLY A 258 19.59 1.48 5.50
CA GLY A 258 19.72 2.52 4.48
C GLY A 258 18.39 3.03 3.91
N ALA A 259 17.27 2.46 4.34
CA ALA A 259 15.95 2.79 3.81
C ALA A 259 15.47 4.16 4.29
N SER A 260 14.80 4.91 3.41
CA SER A 260 14.20 6.21 3.73
C SER A 260 12.67 6.13 3.69
N PHE A 261 12.02 6.37 4.83
CA PHE A 261 10.56 6.46 4.96
C PHE A 261 10.15 7.91 5.21
N LEU A 262 9.89 8.62 4.13
CA LEU A 262 9.61 10.06 4.11
C LEU A 262 8.12 10.34 4.32
N THR A 263 7.81 11.51 4.87
CA THR A 263 6.45 12.05 4.90
C THR A 263 6.44 13.42 4.23
N GLY A 264 5.81 13.51 3.06
CA GLY A 264 5.87 14.71 2.25
C GLY A 264 5.03 14.65 0.97
N ASP A 265 4.90 15.80 0.33
CA ASP A 265 4.19 15.92 -0.95
C ASP A 265 5.02 15.29 -2.08
N ALA A 266 4.41 14.43 -2.89
CA ALA A 266 5.07 13.76 -4.00
C ALA A 266 5.54 14.71 -5.11
N ARG A 267 5.04 15.95 -5.13
CA ARG A 267 5.46 17.00 -6.07
C ARG A 267 6.85 17.59 -5.74
N GLU A 268 7.31 17.43 -4.50
CA GLU A 268 8.60 17.97 -4.08
C GLU A 268 9.22 17.10 -2.97
N THR A 269 10.26 16.35 -3.33
CA THR A 269 10.99 15.44 -2.44
C THR A 269 12.48 15.80 -2.38
N PRO A 270 12.82 16.95 -1.76
CA PRO A 270 14.18 17.52 -1.82
C PRO A 270 15.22 16.67 -1.09
N THR A 271 14.79 15.79 -0.19
CA THR A 271 15.64 14.81 0.49
C THR A 271 16.17 13.72 -0.45
N ILE A 272 15.52 13.51 -1.60
CA ILE A 272 15.94 12.54 -2.61
C ILE A 272 16.89 13.24 -3.61
N ARG A 273 18.12 12.73 -3.72
CA ARG A 273 19.11 13.23 -4.66
C ARG A 273 18.62 13.09 -6.11
N SER A 274 18.89 14.10 -6.95
CA SER A 274 18.59 14.01 -8.38
C SER A 274 19.35 12.85 -9.03
N GLY A 275 18.68 12.12 -9.93
CA GLY A 275 19.26 10.99 -10.65
C GLY A 275 19.74 9.83 -9.77
N SER A 276 19.15 9.61 -8.59
CA SER A 276 19.51 8.49 -7.70
C SER A 276 18.55 7.30 -7.72
N VAL A 277 17.38 7.44 -8.33
CA VAL A 277 16.35 6.38 -8.38
C VAL A 277 16.49 5.58 -9.67
N ALA A 278 16.56 4.25 -9.56
CA ALA A 278 16.62 3.35 -10.72
C ALA A 278 15.22 3.01 -11.25
N LEU A 279 14.27 2.80 -10.34
CA LEU A 279 12.89 2.48 -10.68
C LEU A 279 11.91 3.14 -9.70
N THR A 280 10.87 3.77 -10.22
CA THR A 280 9.67 4.07 -9.44
C THR A 280 8.57 3.07 -9.78
N VAL A 281 7.91 2.47 -8.78
CA VAL A 281 6.66 1.72 -8.97
C VAL A 281 5.61 2.23 -8.03
N THR A 282 4.52 2.76 -8.58
CA THR A 282 3.56 3.53 -7.80
C THR A 282 2.15 3.46 -8.37
N SER A 283 1.17 3.86 -7.56
CA SER A 283 -0.22 4.08 -7.94
C SER A 283 -0.71 5.36 -7.24
N PRO A 284 -0.97 6.46 -7.96
CA PRO A 284 -1.37 7.72 -7.35
C PRO A 284 -2.81 7.64 -6.81
N PRO A 285 -3.19 8.54 -5.88
CA PRO A 285 -4.58 8.64 -5.46
C PRO A 285 -5.49 9.08 -6.63
N PHE A 286 -6.68 8.50 -6.71
CA PHE A 286 -7.64 8.74 -7.79
C PHE A 286 -8.88 9.54 -7.34
N LEU A 287 -9.21 10.60 -8.09
CA LEU A 287 -10.52 11.27 -8.23
C LEU A 287 -11.57 11.02 -7.11
N ASP A 288 -11.38 11.62 -5.93
CA ASP A 288 -12.30 11.56 -4.77
C ASP A 288 -12.62 10.15 -4.21
N ILE A 289 -11.92 9.10 -4.65
CA ILE A 289 -12.20 7.70 -4.24
C ILE A 289 -11.79 7.42 -2.79
N VAL A 290 -10.73 8.09 -2.31
CA VAL A 290 -10.15 7.86 -0.98
C VAL A 290 -10.31 9.10 -0.11
N GLN A 291 -11.24 9.07 0.84
CA GLN A 291 -11.38 10.14 1.84
C GLN A 291 -10.44 9.88 3.01
N TYR A 292 -9.14 10.15 2.85
CA TYR A 292 -8.09 9.78 3.82
C TYR A 292 -8.40 10.11 5.28
N ALA A 293 -8.86 11.33 5.55
CA ALA A 293 -9.22 11.76 6.91
C ALA A 293 -10.34 10.88 7.49
N ARG A 294 -11.39 10.63 6.69
CA ARG A 294 -12.54 9.81 7.09
C ARG A 294 -12.20 8.33 7.17
N ASP A 295 -11.28 7.86 6.34
CA ASP A 295 -10.92 6.45 6.22
C ASP A 295 -9.92 6.02 7.29
N ASN A 296 -9.12 6.97 7.80
CA ASN A 296 -8.03 6.71 8.74
C ASN A 296 -8.15 7.45 10.08
N TRP A 297 -9.25 8.16 10.37
CA TRP A 297 -9.39 8.96 11.59
C TRP A 297 -9.02 8.19 12.87
N LEU A 298 -9.44 6.94 12.99
CA LEU A 298 -9.15 6.12 14.18
C LEU A 298 -7.68 5.68 14.25
N ARG A 299 -7.04 5.45 13.09
CA ARG A 299 -5.60 5.18 13.01
C ARG A 299 -4.81 6.43 13.37
N CYS A 300 -5.25 7.60 12.91
CA CYS A 300 -4.66 8.87 13.28
C CYS A 300 -4.80 9.14 14.78
N TRP A 301 -5.99 8.94 15.35
CA TRP A 301 -6.24 9.03 16.80
C TRP A 301 -5.25 8.15 17.57
N PHE A 302 -5.11 6.86 17.22
CA PHE A 302 -4.20 5.95 17.92
C PHE A 302 -2.72 6.37 17.84
N ASN A 303 -2.32 7.06 16.77
CA ASN A 303 -0.94 7.47 16.54
C ASN A 303 -0.66 8.95 16.87
N ASP A 304 -1.60 9.64 17.53
CA ASP A 304 -1.47 11.06 17.88
C ASP A 304 -1.30 11.99 16.67
N LEU A 305 -2.01 11.66 15.59
CA LEU A 305 -1.98 12.42 14.33
C LEU A 305 -3.28 13.19 14.13
N ASP A 306 -3.19 14.42 13.62
CA ASP A 306 -4.36 15.20 13.21
C ASP A 306 -4.84 14.74 11.81
N ALA A 307 -5.88 13.91 11.79
CA ALA A 307 -6.50 13.41 10.56
C ALA A 307 -7.03 14.54 9.65
N GLN A 308 -7.49 15.65 10.22
CA GLN A 308 -8.01 16.77 9.44
C GLN A 308 -6.88 17.60 8.83
N ALA A 309 -5.79 17.83 9.56
CA ALA A 309 -4.60 18.47 9.01
C ALA A 309 -4.00 17.65 7.86
N ILE A 310 -3.86 16.33 8.03
CA ILE A 310 -3.42 15.43 6.97
C ILE A 310 -4.39 15.50 5.78
N GLY A 311 -5.70 15.43 6.03
CA GLY A 311 -6.72 15.52 4.98
C GLY A 311 -6.68 16.81 4.17
N ARG A 312 -6.33 17.96 4.79
CA ARG A 312 -6.17 19.26 4.10
C ARG A 312 -4.95 19.30 3.20
N GLY A 313 -3.87 18.59 3.55
CA GLY A 313 -2.66 18.52 2.72
C GLY A 313 -2.85 17.65 1.47
N ILE A 314 -3.80 16.71 1.49
CA ILE A 314 -4.06 15.80 0.38
C ILE A 314 -4.92 16.51 -0.67
N THR A 315 -4.29 16.94 -1.76
CA THR A 315 -5.01 17.53 -2.89
C THR A 315 -5.90 16.47 -3.55
N MET A 316 -7.21 16.53 -3.29
CA MET A 316 -8.19 15.70 -4.00
C MET A 316 -8.74 16.48 -5.19
N ALA A 317 -8.14 16.26 -6.36
CA ALA A 317 -8.70 16.75 -7.59
C ALA A 317 -9.99 15.98 -7.92
N ARG A 318 -11.09 16.72 -8.15
CA ARG A 318 -12.40 16.14 -8.50
C ARG A 318 -12.58 15.93 -10.00
N THR A 319 -11.72 16.58 -10.80
CA THR A 319 -11.75 16.54 -12.26
C THR A 319 -10.46 15.93 -12.79
N VAL A 320 -10.52 15.38 -14.01
CA VAL A 320 -9.35 14.80 -14.67
C VAL A 320 -8.31 15.89 -14.91
N GLU A 321 -8.72 17.10 -15.27
CA GLU A 321 -7.83 18.22 -15.55
C GLU A 321 -7.06 18.64 -14.29
N GLY A 322 -7.75 18.78 -13.15
CA GLY A 322 -7.09 19.11 -11.88
C GLY A 322 -6.15 18.00 -11.42
N TRP A 323 -6.52 16.74 -11.65
CA TRP A 323 -5.67 15.59 -11.31
C TRP A 323 -4.43 15.56 -12.20
N SER A 324 -4.60 15.77 -13.51
CA SER A 324 -3.51 15.83 -14.48
C SER A 324 -2.54 16.97 -14.19
N SER A 325 -3.01 18.13 -13.71
CA SER A 325 -2.15 19.22 -13.27
C SER A 325 -1.22 18.79 -12.14
N VAL A 326 -1.78 18.19 -11.08
CA VAL A 326 -0.99 17.71 -9.92
C VAL A 326 -0.04 16.59 -10.35
N MET A 327 -0.50 15.66 -11.18
CA MET A 327 0.35 14.58 -11.68
C MET A 327 1.45 15.07 -12.61
N GLY A 328 1.26 16.17 -13.34
CA GLY A 328 2.30 16.83 -14.12
C GLY A 328 3.48 17.26 -13.23
N GLU A 329 3.19 17.97 -12.13
CA GLU A 329 4.20 18.37 -11.14
C GLU A 329 4.89 17.14 -10.50
N VAL A 330 4.15 16.07 -10.24
CA VAL A 330 4.74 14.80 -9.77
C VAL A 330 5.65 14.18 -10.83
N PHE A 331 5.28 14.22 -12.11
CA PHE A 331 6.14 13.70 -13.19
C PHE A 331 7.42 14.51 -13.35
N ASP A 332 7.40 15.83 -13.16
CA ASP A 332 8.60 16.66 -13.15
C ASP A 332 9.55 16.22 -12.02
N GLU A 333 9.01 15.96 -10.84
CA GLU A 333 9.77 15.49 -9.69
C GLU A 333 10.30 14.06 -9.89
N LEU A 334 9.48 13.16 -10.43
CA LEU A 334 9.89 11.82 -10.82
C LEU A 334 11.02 11.87 -11.85
N TYR A 335 10.93 12.78 -12.82
CA TYR A 335 11.99 12.98 -13.80
C TYR A 335 13.28 13.43 -13.12
N ARG A 336 13.22 14.38 -12.18
CA ARG A 336 14.39 14.85 -11.43
C ARG A 336 15.11 13.72 -10.68
N VAL A 337 14.37 12.90 -9.92
CA VAL A 337 14.96 11.84 -9.07
C VAL A 337 15.39 10.61 -9.86
N THR A 338 14.76 10.32 -11.00
CA THR A 338 15.09 9.17 -11.85
C THR A 338 16.45 9.38 -12.51
N ARG A 339 17.34 8.36 -12.44
CA ARG A 339 18.64 8.37 -13.13
C ARG A 339 18.46 8.23 -14.65
N SER A 340 19.45 8.66 -15.43
CA SER A 340 19.50 8.29 -16.86
C SER A 340 19.60 6.76 -16.99
N GLY A 341 18.79 6.18 -17.87
CA GLY A 341 18.57 4.74 -17.94
C GLY A 341 17.56 4.19 -16.93
N GLY A 342 16.96 5.04 -16.10
CA GLY A 342 15.97 4.68 -15.08
C GLY A 342 14.54 4.61 -15.62
N TRP A 343 13.63 4.08 -14.79
CA TRP A 343 12.27 3.73 -15.19
C TRP A 343 11.20 4.25 -14.21
N VAL A 344 10.01 4.48 -14.72
CA VAL A 344 8.79 4.67 -13.92
C VAL A 344 7.72 3.70 -14.43
N ALA A 345 7.23 2.85 -13.52
CA ALA A 345 6.04 2.02 -13.72
C ALA A 345 4.87 2.66 -12.95
N PHE A 346 4.04 3.40 -13.68
CA PHE A 346 2.99 4.22 -13.12
C PHE A 346 1.63 3.55 -13.32
N GLU A 347 1.12 2.90 -12.26
CA GLU A 347 -0.16 2.20 -12.30
C GLU A 347 -1.31 3.19 -12.18
N VAL A 348 -2.26 3.08 -13.11
CA VAL A 348 -3.50 3.83 -13.09
C VAL A 348 -4.68 2.95 -13.46
N GLY A 349 -5.83 3.25 -12.88
CA GLY A 349 -7.08 2.56 -13.18
C GLY A 349 -7.89 3.24 -14.28
N GLU A 350 -9.03 2.63 -14.58
CA GLU A 350 -10.11 3.30 -15.30
C GLU A 350 -11.05 3.96 -14.28
N VAL A 351 -11.56 5.14 -14.61
CA VAL A 351 -12.46 5.92 -13.73
C VAL A 351 -13.81 6.16 -14.40
N ARG A 352 -14.81 6.57 -13.60
CA ARG A 352 -16.22 6.72 -14.03
C ARG A 352 -16.78 5.47 -14.73
N ARG A 353 -16.63 4.31 -14.07
CA ARG A 353 -17.11 2.99 -14.55
C ARG A 353 -16.50 2.56 -15.88
N GLY A 354 -15.22 2.83 -16.09
CA GLY A 354 -14.52 2.38 -17.30
C GLY A 354 -14.54 3.38 -18.47
N THR A 355 -15.23 4.51 -18.34
CA THR A 355 -15.37 5.47 -19.45
C THR A 355 -14.15 6.36 -19.66
N ILE A 356 -13.31 6.51 -18.63
CA ILE A 356 -12.08 7.30 -18.70
C ILE A 356 -10.89 6.40 -18.37
N SER A 357 -9.97 6.30 -19.34
CA SER A 357 -8.72 5.55 -19.24
C SER A 357 -7.60 6.50 -18.81
N LEU A 358 -7.24 6.49 -17.51
CA LEU A 358 -6.25 7.45 -16.98
C LEU A 358 -4.84 7.24 -17.55
N ASP A 359 -4.53 6.03 -18.01
CA ASP A 359 -3.29 5.72 -18.73
C ASP A 359 -3.09 6.62 -19.95
N GLN A 360 -4.16 6.92 -20.68
CA GLN A 360 -4.11 7.84 -21.84
C GLN A 360 -3.87 9.29 -21.43
N HIS A 361 -4.27 9.68 -20.22
CA HIS A 361 -3.98 11.02 -19.67
C HIS A 361 -2.59 11.11 -19.05
N VAL A 362 -2.04 9.99 -18.57
CA VAL A 362 -0.71 9.93 -17.96
C VAL A 362 0.40 9.98 -19.02
N VAL A 363 0.21 9.33 -20.17
CA VAL A 363 1.22 9.30 -21.24
C VAL A 363 1.71 10.70 -21.64
N PRO A 364 0.84 11.69 -21.93
CA PRO A 364 1.28 13.05 -22.23
C PRO A 364 2.04 13.73 -21.09
N LEU A 365 1.63 13.51 -19.83
CA LEU A 365 2.27 14.11 -18.65
C LEU A 365 3.71 13.64 -18.48
N GLY A 366 3.94 12.33 -18.52
CA GLY A 366 5.30 11.79 -18.41
C GLY A 366 6.20 12.22 -19.58
N ARG A 367 5.64 12.35 -20.79
CA ARG A 367 6.37 12.88 -21.95
C ARG A 367 6.73 14.35 -21.79
N ALA A 368 5.81 15.17 -21.28
CA ALA A 368 6.05 16.59 -21.02
C ALA A 368 7.19 16.80 -20.01
N ALA A 369 7.29 15.93 -18.99
CA ALA A 369 8.40 15.94 -18.03
C ALA A 369 9.75 15.47 -18.63
N GLY A 370 9.74 14.86 -19.82
CA GLY A 370 10.94 14.45 -20.56
C GLY A 370 11.19 12.94 -20.64
N PHE A 371 10.27 12.10 -20.17
CA PHE A 371 10.39 10.64 -20.34
C PHE A 371 9.98 10.18 -21.74
N SER A 372 10.56 9.05 -22.21
CA SER A 372 9.96 8.28 -23.30
C SER A 372 8.90 7.33 -22.76
N CYS A 373 7.75 7.25 -23.44
CA CYS A 373 6.74 6.23 -23.14
C CYS A 373 7.08 4.94 -23.90
N GLU A 374 7.37 3.87 -23.16
CA GLU A 374 7.75 2.57 -23.72
C GLU A 374 6.56 1.64 -23.96
N GLY A 375 5.40 1.99 -23.41
CA GLY A 375 4.13 1.29 -23.63
C GLY A 375 3.26 1.26 -22.38
N ILE A 376 2.08 0.67 -22.53
CA ILE A 376 1.12 0.46 -21.45
C ILE A 376 0.98 -1.05 -21.24
N VAL A 377 1.33 -1.52 -20.04
CA VAL A 377 1.16 -2.91 -19.62
C VAL A 377 -0.22 -3.07 -19.01
N VAL A 378 -1.07 -3.86 -19.63
CA VAL A 378 -2.43 -4.15 -19.19
C VAL A 378 -2.48 -5.56 -18.64
N ASN A 379 -2.37 -5.68 -17.32
CA ASN A 379 -2.55 -6.96 -16.64
C ASN A 379 -4.05 -7.27 -16.51
N THR A 380 -4.51 -8.31 -17.19
CA THR A 380 -5.92 -8.72 -17.22
C THR A 380 -6.09 -10.05 -16.50
N GLN A 381 -6.98 -10.11 -15.50
CA GLN A 381 -7.25 -11.34 -14.75
C GLN A 381 -8.74 -11.69 -14.79
N GLN A 382 -9.08 -12.98 -14.96
CA GLN A 382 -10.44 -13.47 -14.76
C GLN A 382 -10.62 -13.95 -13.32
N PHE A 383 -11.32 -13.18 -12.48
CA PHE A 383 -11.63 -13.60 -11.12
C PHE A 383 -12.86 -14.51 -11.09
N THR A 384 -12.73 -15.72 -10.55
CA THR A 384 -13.83 -16.69 -10.45
C THR A 384 -14.70 -16.53 -9.19
N LYS A 385 -14.27 -15.76 -8.17
CA LYS A 385 -14.93 -15.71 -6.84
C LYS A 385 -15.40 -14.33 -6.33
N THR A 386 -14.91 -13.21 -6.84
CA THR A 386 -15.25 -11.87 -6.27
C THR A 386 -16.44 -11.20 -6.96
N SER A 387 -16.79 -11.61 -8.17
CA SER A 387 -17.93 -11.10 -8.94
C SER A 387 -19.30 -11.50 -8.36
N GLN A 388 -19.39 -12.58 -7.58
CA GLN A 388 -20.65 -13.05 -6.97
C GLN A 388 -21.02 -12.35 -5.66
N ILE A 389 -20.07 -11.81 -4.90
CA ILE A 389 -20.34 -11.16 -3.61
C ILE A 389 -20.90 -9.73 -3.79
N TRP A 390 -20.60 -9.09 -4.92
CA TRP A 390 -20.99 -7.70 -5.21
C TRP A 390 -21.97 -7.55 -6.37
N GLY A 391 -22.44 -8.65 -6.98
CA GLY A 391 -23.41 -8.61 -8.09
C GLY A 391 -22.88 -7.91 -9.36
N VAL A 392 -21.57 -7.80 -9.52
CA VAL A 392 -20.93 -7.19 -10.70
C VAL A 392 -20.38 -8.31 -11.58
N ALA A 393 -20.88 -8.40 -12.82
CA ALA A 393 -20.34 -9.34 -13.81
C ALA A 393 -18.85 -9.05 -14.07
N ASN A 394 -18.05 -10.10 -14.31
CA ASN A 394 -16.64 -9.94 -14.65
C ASN A 394 -16.49 -8.96 -15.83
N ASN A 395 -15.55 -8.03 -15.71
CA ASN A 395 -15.20 -7.03 -16.73
C ASN A 395 -16.30 -6.00 -17.07
N ALA A 396 -17.39 -5.90 -16.30
CA ALA A 396 -18.46 -4.92 -16.54
C ALA A 396 -18.17 -3.51 -15.97
N CYS A 397 -17.16 -3.34 -15.12
CA CYS A 397 -16.90 -2.07 -14.40
C CYS A 397 -15.40 -1.71 -14.26
N GLY A 398 -14.50 -2.26 -15.09
CA GLY A 398 -13.06 -1.93 -15.06
C GLY A 398 -12.28 -2.43 -13.83
N THR A 399 -12.84 -3.34 -13.03
CA THR A 399 -12.26 -3.77 -11.73
C THR A 399 -11.21 -4.87 -11.81
N ASN A 400 -10.94 -5.42 -13.00
CA ASN A 400 -10.14 -6.64 -13.17
C ASN A 400 -8.86 -6.42 -13.99
N THR A 401 -8.53 -5.17 -14.27
CA THR A 401 -7.37 -4.76 -15.07
C THR A 401 -6.52 -3.78 -14.29
N ASN A 402 -5.21 -4.01 -14.26
CA ASN A 402 -4.23 -2.99 -13.87
C ASN A 402 -3.60 -2.45 -15.15
N ARG A 403 -3.57 -1.13 -15.32
CA ARG A 403 -2.92 -0.47 -16.46
C ARG A 403 -1.70 0.27 -15.95
N ILE A 404 -0.53 -0.05 -16.47
CA ILE A 404 0.74 0.49 -16.00
C ILE A 404 1.40 1.18 -17.18
N VAL A 405 1.53 2.49 -17.11
CA VAL A 405 2.28 3.26 -18.10
C VAL A 405 3.76 3.13 -17.77
N LEU A 406 4.55 2.61 -18.70
CA LEU A 406 5.99 2.46 -18.56
C LEU A 406 6.71 3.63 -19.21
N PHE A 407 7.44 4.36 -18.38
CA PHE A 407 8.30 5.45 -18.81
C PHE A 407 9.78 5.09 -18.62
N TYR A 408 10.60 5.58 -19.53
CA TYR A 408 12.04 5.45 -19.51
C TYR A 408 12.69 6.83 -19.59
N LYS A 409 13.73 7.06 -18.79
CA LYS A 409 14.52 8.29 -18.84
C LYS A 409 15.77 8.04 -19.70
N PRO A 410 15.89 8.68 -20.87
CA PRO A 410 16.98 8.40 -21.81
C PRO A 410 18.39 8.73 -21.30
#